data_AF-A0A7X0RNB3-F1
#
_entry.id   AF-A0A7X0RNB3-F1
#
_cell.length_a   1.000
_cell.length_b   1.000
_cell.length_c   1.000
_cell.angle_alpha   90.00
_cell.angle_beta   90.00
_cell.angle_gamma   90.00
#
_symmetry.space_group_name_H-M   'P 1'
#
loop_
_entity.id
_entity.type
_entity.pdbx_description
1 polymer ?
#
loop_
_entity_poly.entity_id
_entity_poly.type
_entity_poly.pdbx_seq_one_letter_code
_entity_poly.pdbx_strand_id
1 'polypeptide(L)'
;MKVDVYAVWLAIGWIPYLTVDRSVDRLFWLNRDFREGVREALGLEDSTLGAYEARAIVQLRQPIPLGWAEAVRVRLQAEWARREKDRSIEAVQRELRETVQSVTRIYEGKAATVDMEAEIVTPAPQVASAERYRAEGRALALRVARLPQQLAGRALLLGEAAAMLAAPDAAALLRELQLAALLGAARPGSLRSRVD
;
A
#
# COMPACT_ATOMS: atom_id res chain seq x y z
N MET A 1 1.56 7.89 14.96
CA MET A 1 1.53 6.64 14.18
C MET A 1 2.73 6.60 13.25
N LYS A 2 3.38 5.43 13.12
CA LYS A 2 4.41 5.18 12.10
C LYS A 2 3.82 4.27 11.02
N VAL A 3 4.22 4.49 9.76
CA VAL A 3 3.75 3.76 8.58
C VAL A 3 4.93 3.48 7.66
N ASP A 4 4.75 2.54 6.75
CA ASP A 4 5.76 2.23 5.76
C ASP A 4 5.53 3.00 4.48
N VAL A 5 6.64 3.40 3.84
CA VAL A 5 6.64 3.92 2.48
C VAL A 5 7.31 2.90 1.59
N TYR A 6 6.69 2.67 0.44
CA TYR A 6 7.18 1.73 -0.54
C TYR A 6 6.80 2.17 -1.95
N ALA A 7 7.39 1.52 -2.93
CA ALA A 7 7.13 1.69 -4.34
C ALA A 7 6.79 0.34 -4.97
N VAL A 8 5.76 0.32 -5.80
CA VAL A 8 5.30 -0.89 -6.50
C VAL A 8 5.61 -0.75 -7.97
N TRP A 9 6.19 -1.79 -8.56
CA TRP A 9 6.38 -1.85 -10.00
C TRP A 9 5.17 -2.51 -10.67
N LEU A 10 4.30 -1.68 -11.26
CA LEU A 10 3.15 -2.12 -12.04
C LEU A 10 3.46 -2.03 -13.54
N ALA A 11 2.55 -2.56 -14.37
CA ALA A 11 2.65 -2.45 -15.83
C ALA A 11 2.76 -1.00 -16.34
N ILE A 12 2.22 -0.04 -15.58
CA ILE A 12 2.25 1.40 -15.91
C ILE A 12 3.51 2.12 -15.38
N GLY A 13 4.39 1.43 -14.66
CA GLY A 13 5.60 1.96 -14.07
C GLY A 13 5.62 1.87 -12.54
N TRP A 14 6.58 2.56 -11.93
CA TRP A 14 6.73 2.64 -10.48
C TRP A 14 5.75 3.64 -9.85
N ILE A 15 5.05 3.20 -8.81
CA ILE A 15 4.09 4.03 -8.08
C ILE A 15 4.42 4.00 -6.58
N PRO A 16 4.56 5.16 -5.92
CA PRO A 16 4.81 5.22 -4.48
C PRO A 16 3.50 5.09 -3.71
N TYR A 17 3.54 4.33 -2.62
CA TYR A 17 2.44 4.07 -1.71
C TYR A 17 2.90 4.17 -0.25
N LEU A 18 1.91 4.19 0.65
CA LEU A 18 2.12 4.03 2.08
C LEU A 18 1.23 2.91 2.60
N THR A 19 1.67 2.23 3.66
CA THR A 19 0.89 1.15 4.27
C THR A 19 0.98 1.15 5.79
N VAL A 20 -0.14 0.80 6.41
CA VAL A 20 -0.24 0.47 7.83
C VAL A 20 -0.13 -1.04 8.09
N ASP A 21 -0.19 -1.87 7.04
CA ASP A 21 -0.02 -3.33 7.11
C ASP A 21 0.71 -3.86 5.87
N ARG A 22 2.03 -4.07 6.01
CA ARG A 22 2.89 -4.63 4.94
C ARG A 22 2.42 -5.98 4.41
N SER A 23 1.80 -6.81 5.26
CA SER A 23 1.43 -8.17 4.87
C SER A 23 0.25 -8.16 3.90
N VAL A 24 -0.73 -7.28 4.12
CA VAL A 24 -1.86 -7.09 3.20
C VAL A 24 -1.36 -6.56 1.86
N ASP A 25 -0.50 -5.56 1.86
CA ASP A 25 0.05 -4.99 0.61
C ASP A 25 0.86 -6.03 -0.16
N ARG A 26 1.76 -6.77 0.50
CA ARG A 26 2.53 -7.83 -0.16
C ARG A 26 1.63 -8.90 -0.77
N LEU A 27 0.60 -9.35 -0.04
CA LEU A 27 -0.37 -10.30 -0.56
C LEU A 27 -1.14 -9.68 -1.75
N PHE A 28 -1.66 -8.48 -1.61
CA PHE A 28 -2.43 -7.82 -2.66
C PHE A 28 -1.60 -7.59 -3.94
N TRP A 29 -0.38 -7.08 -3.83
CA TRP A 29 0.46 -6.74 -4.98
C TRP A 29 1.14 -7.95 -5.62
N LEU A 30 1.63 -8.90 -4.82
CA LEU A 30 2.52 -9.96 -5.29
C LEU A 30 1.87 -11.35 -5.31
N ASN A 31 0.69 -11.55 -4.70
CA ASN A 31 0.01 -12.84 -4.65
C ASN A 31 -1.27 -12.84 -5.50
N ARG A 32 -1.23 -13.61 -6.60
CA ARG A 32 -2.36 -13.75 -7.53
C ARG A 32 -3.57 -14.40 -6.86
N ASP A 33 -3.39 -15.49 -6.14
CA ASP A 33 -4.49 -16.24 -5.51
C ASP A 33 -5.24 -15.38 -4.49
N PHE A 34 -4.52 -14.57 -3.71
CA PHE A 34 -5.11 -13.61 -2.80
C PHE A 34 -6.01 -12.60 -3.54
N ARG A 35 -5.52 -12.01 -4.64
CA ARG A 35 -6.33 -11.10 -5.47
C ARG A 35 -7.54 -11.80 -6.08
N GLU A 36 -7.41 -13.05 -6.51
CA GLU A 36 -8.53 -13.85 -7.01
C GLU A 36 -9.60 -14.06 -5.94
N GLY A 37 -9.20 -14.34 -4.69
CA GLY A 37 -10.13 -14.44 -3.57
C GLY A 37 -10.87 -13.13 -3.29
N VAL A 38 -10.17 -11.99 -3.36
CA VAL A 38 -10.77 -10.65 -3.24
C VAL A 38 -11.77 -10.39 -4.37
N ARG A 39 -11.39 -10.70 -5.62
CA ARG A 39 -12.25 -10.57 -6.81
C ARG A 39 -13.54 -11.36 -6.66
N GLU A 40 -13.43 -12.64 -6.29
CA GLU A 40 -14.57 -13.55 -6.09
C GLU A 40 -15.52 -13.05 -4.99
N ALA A 41 -14.98 -12.60 -3.85
CA ALA A 41 -15.79 -12.10 -2.75
C ALA A 41 -16.62 -10.86 -3.11
N LEU A 42 -16.07 -9.99 -3.96
CA LEU A 42 -16.65 -8.70 -4.30
C LEU A 42 -17.39 -8.72 -5.64
N GLY A 43 -17.39 -9.84 -6.37
CA GLY A 43 -18.02 -9.95 -7.68
C GLY A 43 -17.39 -9.03 -8.73
N LEU A 44 -16.07 -8.81 -8.66
CA LEU A 44 -15.35 -7.96 -9.61
C LEU A 44 -15.07 -8.69 -10.93
N GLU A 45 -15.04 -7.96 -12.03
CA GLU A 45 -14.63 -8.52 -13.33
C GLU A 45 -13.15 -8.92 -13.33
N ASP A 46 -12.78 -9.92 -14.14
CA ASP A 46 -11.42 -10.49 -14.21
C ASP A 46 -10.34 -9.45 -14.55
N SER A 47 -10.68 -8.45 -15.37
CA SER A 47 -9.78 -7.37 -15.75
C SER A 47 -9.53 -6.37 -14.62
N THR A 48 -10.39 -6.31 -13.60
CA THR A 48 -10.39 -5.26 -12.57
C THR A 48 -9.11 -5.27 -11.76
N LEU A 49 -8.63 -6.46 -11.37
CA LEU A 49 -7.46 -6.60 -10.48
C LEU A 49 -6.17 -6.98 -11.24
N GLY A 50 -6.27 -7.39 -12.50
CA GLY A 50 -5.11 -7.78 -13.31
C GLY A 50 -4.10 -6.64 -13.53
N ALA A 51 -4.58 -5.40 -13.63
CA ALA A 51 -3.73 -4.21 -13.76
C ALA A 51 -2.87 -3.91 -12.50
N TYR A 52 -3.21 -4.52 -11.37
CA TYR A 52 -2.53 -4.36 -10.08
C TYR A 52 -1.56 -5.49 -9.76
N GLU A 53 -1.27 -6.35 -10.73
CA GLU A 53 -0.18 -7.31 -10.61
C GLU A 53 1.17 -6.59 -10.61
N ALA A 54 1.85 -6.67 -9.47
CA ALA A 54 3.15 -6.07 -9.28
C ALA A 54 4.27 -7.06 -9.61
N ARG A 55 5.32 -6.54 -10.25
CA ARG A 55 6.56 -7.28 -10.52
C ARG A 55 7.52 -7.26 -9.34
N ALA A 56 7.49 -6.18 -8.57
CA ALA A 56 8.34 -6.00 -7.40
C ALA A 56 7.77 -4.91 -6.47
N ILE A 57 8.17 -4.98 -5.21
CA ILE A 57 8.04 -3.91 -4.23
C ILE A 57 9.44 -3.51 -3.77
N VAL A 58 9.70 -2.20 -3.73
CA VAL A 58 10.85 -1.61 -3.03
C VAL A 58 10.33 -0.86 -1.82
N GLN A 59 10.77 -1.21 -0.62
CA GLN A 59 10.24 -0.61 0.61
C GLN A 59 11.33 -0.30 1.62
N LEU A 60 11.10 0.71 2.46
CA LEU A 60 11.97 0.95 3.62
C LEU A 60 11.86 -0.20 4.62
N ARG A 61 12.98 -0.57 5.24
CA ARG A 61 12.97 -1.58 6.32
C ARG A 61 12.29 -1.09 7.59
N GLN A 62 12.34 0.20 7.86
CA GLN A 62 11.80 0.80 9.08
C GLN A 62 10.61 1.73 8.77
N PRO A 63 9.53 1.66 9.57
CA PRO A 63 8.41 2.58 9.43
C PRO A 63 8.78 3.97 9.92
N ILE A 64 8.23 5.00 9.28
CA ILE A 64 8.47 6.41 9.58
C ILE A 64 7.17 7.11 10.03
N PRO A 65 7.23 8.23 10.75
CA PRO A 65 6.04 9.02 11.10
C PRO A 65 5.13 9.31 9.89
N LEU A 66 3.81 9.18 10.09
CA LEU A 66 2.81 9.34 9.01
C LEU A 66 2.98 10.64 8.21
N GLY A 67 3.13 11.79 8.87
CA GLY A 67 3.28 13.07 8.16
C GLY A 67 4.51 13.13 7.26
N TRP A 68 5.59 12.42 7.62
CA TRP A 68 6.76 12.29 6.74
C TRP A 68 6.47 11.35 5.58
N ALA A 69 5.82 10.21 5.84
CA ALA A 69 5.45 9.25 4.80
C ALA A 69 4.56 9.87 3.72
N GLU A 70 3.59 10.69 4.11
CA GLU A 70 2.72 11.43 3.18
C GLU A 70 3.53 12.40 2.31
N ALA A 71 4.41 13.19 2.93
CA ALA A 71 5.28 14.13 2.22
C ALA A 71 6.22 13.41 1.24
N VAL A 72 6.81 12.28 1.65
CA VAL A 72 7.65 11.44 0.78
C VAL A 72 6.86 10.92 -0.40
N ARG A 73 5.67 10.32 -0.16
CA ARG A 73 4.83 9.76 -1.22
C ARG A 73 4.46 10.82 -2.25
N VAL A 74 3.99 11.99 -1.79
CA VAL A 74 3.58 13.10 -2.67
C VAL A 74 4.76 13.58 -3.52
N ARG A 75 5.94 13.72 -2.91
CA ARG A 75 7.14 14.17 -3.60
C ARG A 75 7.62 13.17 -4.65
N LEU A 76 7.75 11.88 -4.28
CA LEU A 76 8.10 10.82 -5.23
C LEU A 76 7.08 10.75 -6.37
N GLN A 77 5.79 10.87 -6.07
CA GLN A 77 4.75 10.84 -7.09
C GLN A 77 4.90 11.98 -8.10
N ALA A 78 5.16 13.21 -7.63
CA ALA A 78 5.38 14.36 -8.49
C ALA A 78 6.67 14.25 -9.32
N GLU A 79 7.76 13.76 -8.72
CA GLU A 79 9.04 13.55 -9.41
C GLU A 79 8.93 12.46 -10.48
N TRP A 80 8.22 11.38 -10.18
CA TRP A 80 8.08 10.22 -11.06
C TRP A 80 7.06 10.41 -12.18
N ALA A 81 6.06 11.27 -12.01
CA ALA A 81 5.13 11.63 -13.07
C ALA A 81 5.84 12.34 -14.25
N ARG A 82 6.97 13.00 -13.99
CA ARG A 82 7.72 13.81 -14.97
C ARG A 82 8.85 13.07 -15.67
N ARG A 83 9.07 11.79 -15.35
CA ARG A 83 10.25 11.01 -15.75
C ARG A 83 9.85 9.71 -16.45
N GLU A 84 10.84 9.09 -17.09
CA GLU A 84 10.73 7.80 -17.78
C GLU A 84 10.14 6.70 -16.88
N LYS A 85 9.33 5.82 -17.46
CA LYS A 85 8.55 4.79 -16.74
C LYS A 85 9.40 3.62 -16.27
N ASP A 86 10.45 3.29 -17.01
CA ASP A 86 11.35 2.17 -16.74
C ASP A 86 12.55 2.61 -15.91
N ARG A 87 12.36 2.72 -14.60
CA ARG A 87 13.44 2.93 -13.64
C ARG A 87 13.99 1.58 -13.17
N SER A 88 15.31 1.50 -13.01
CA SER A 88 15.93 0.34 -12.37
C SER A 88 15.54 0.26 -10.90
N ILE A 89 15.59 -0.94 -10.33
CA ILE A 89 15.27 -1.16 -8.91
C ILE A 89 16.22 -0.36 -8.02
N GLU A 90 17.51 -0.30 -8.37
CA GLU A 90 18.54 0.44 -7.65
C GLU A 90 18.28 1.95 -7.67
N ALA A 91 17.82 2.48 -8.81
CA ALA A 91 17.43 3.88 -8.93
C ALA A 91 16.26 4.21 -8.00
N VAL A 92 15.24 3.35 -7.96
CA VAL A 92 14.07 3.52 -7.07
C VAL A 92 14.46 3.40 -5.61
N GLN A 93 15.31 2.43 -5.23
CA GLN A 93 15.84 2.32 -3.88
C GLN A 93 16.61 3.57 -3.44
N ARG A 94 17.43 4.13 -4.33
CA ARG A 94 18.17 5.36 -4.05
C ARG A 94 17.23 6.54 -3.89
N GLU A 95 16.32 6.76 -4.83
CA GLU A 95 15.37 7.88 -4.80
C GLU A 95 14.44 7.82 -3.59
N LEU A 96 13.97 6.64 -3.20
CA LEU A 96 13.19 6.45 -1.98
C LEU A 96 13.97 6.90 -0.74
N ARG A 97 15.23 6.46 -0.60
CA ARG A 97 16.08 6.84 0.55
C ARG A 97 16.39 8.34 0.56
N GLU A 98 16.79 8.90 -0.57
CA GLU A 98 17.13 10.32 -0.70
C GLU A 98 15.94 11.22 -0.39
N THR A 99 14.75 10.88 -0.89
CA THR A 99 13.55 11.66 -0.64
C THR A 99 13.14 11.60 0.83
N VAL A 100 13.24 10.43 1.46
CA VAL A 100 12.94 10.32 2.89
C VAL A 100 13.94 11.13 3.72
N GLN A 101 15.25 11.01 3.44
CA GLN A 101 16.29 11.83 4.10
C GLN A 101 16.08 13.33 3.90
N SER A 102 15.61 13.74 2.71
CA SER A 102 15.28 15.14 2.46
C SER A 102 14.09 15.60 3.29
N VAL A 103 13.05 14.77 3.42
CA VAL A 103 11.86 15.10 4.20
C VAL A 103 12.19 15.13 5.70
N THR A 104 12.92 14.15 6.23
CA THR A 104 13.30 14.12 7.64
C THR A 104 14.09 15.37 8.03
N ARG A 105 15.01 15.82 7.16
CA ARG A 105 15.78 17.06 7.38
C ARG A 105 14.90 18.30 7.48
N ILE A 106 13.83 18.38 6.70
CA ILE A 106 12.87 19.50 6.75
C ILE A 106 12.13 19.50 8.10
N TYR A 107 11.71 18.34 8.58
CA TYR A 107 10.90 18.24 9.80
C TYR A 107 11.71 18.27 11.11
N GLU A 108 12.91 17.71 11.13
CA GLU A 108 13.73 17.61 12.35
C GLU A 108 14.88 18.63 12.42
N GLY A 109 15.10 19.41 11.35
CA GLY A 109 16.19 20.39 11.26
C GLY A 109 17.60 19.78 11.19
N LYS A 110 17.74 18.46 11.34
CA LYS A 110 18.95 17.68 11.12
C LYS A 110 18.58 16.41 10.36
N ALA A 111 19.50 15.89 9.56
CA ALA A 111 19.32 14.57 8.98
C ALA A 111 19.43 13.55 10.12
N ALA A 112 18.30 13.08 10.66
CA ALA A 112 18.34 11.86 11.46
C ALA A 112 19.01 10.77 10.61
N THR A 113 20.03 10.15 11.19
CA THR A 113 20.61 8.89 10.75
C THR A 113 19.59 7.79 11.02
N VAL A 114 18.45 7.85 10.33
CA VAL A 114 17.57 6.71 10.27
C VAL A 114 18.27 5.69 9.37
N ASP A 115 18.41 4.47 9.86
CA ASP A 115 18.94 3.35 9.09
C ASP A 115 17.92 3.00 8.00
N MET A 116 18.06 3.67 6.85
CA MET A 116 17.11 3.66 5.75
C MET A 116 17.49 2.63 4.70
N GLU A 117 17.73 1.38 5.10
CA GLU A 117 17.89 0.31 4.11
C GLU A 117 16.55 0.03 3.43
N ALA A 118 16.59 -0.11 2.10
CA ALA A 118 15.44 -0.51 1.31
C ALA A 118 15.57 -1.99 0.94
N GLU A 119 14.49 -2.76 1.11
CA GLU A 119 14.44 -4.16 0.69
C GLU A 119 13.61 -4.33 -0.59
N ILE A 120 13.96 -5.36 -1.36
CA ILE A 120 13.25 -5.75 -2.58
C ILE A 120 12.43 -6.99 -2.26
N VAL A 121 11.14 -6.93 -2.56
CA VAL A 121 10.23 -8.07 -2.43
C VAL A 121 9.69 -8.40 -3.82
N THR A 122 9.96 -9.61 -4.28
CA THR A 122 9.47 -10.13 -5.56
C THR A 122 8.42 -11.22 -5.32
N PRO A 123 7.57 -11.53 -6.31
CA PRO A 123 6.64 -12.64 -6.22
C PRO A 123 7.39 -13.95 -5.94
N ALA A 124 7.00 -14.66 -4.88
CA ALA A 124 7.51 -16.01 -4.63
C ALA A 124 6.93 -16.98 -5.68
N PRO A 125 7.66 -18.05 -6.07
CA PRO A 125 7.09 -19.10 -6.91
C PRO A 125 5.84 -19.70 -6.22
N GLN A 126 4.72 -19.72 -6.93
CA GLN A 126 3.44 -20.19 -6.38
C GLN A 126 3.45 -21.71 -6.27
N VAL A 127 3.77 -22.25 -5.09
CA VAL A 127 3.63 -23.68 -4.79
C VAL A 127 3.12 -23.89 -3.35
N ALA A 128 2.20 -24.84 -3.20
CA ALA A 128 1.61 -25.41 -1.97
C ALA A 128 0.68 -24.56 -1.08
N SER A 129 0.24 -23.37 -1.49
CA SER A 129 -0.64 -22.53 -0.64
C SER A 129 -1.67 -21.66 -1.37
N ALA A 130 -1.93 -21.92 -2.66
CA ALA A 130 -2.87 -21.15 -3.48
C ALA A 130 -4.28 -21.06 -2.86
N GLU A 131 -4.84 -22.20 -2.46
CA GLU A 131 -6.16 -22.25 -1.83
C GLU A 131 -6.22 -21.46 -0.51
N ARG A 132 -5.15 -21.53 0.30
CA ARG A 132 -5.05 -20.78 1.55
C ARG A 132 -5.08 -19.27 1.28
N TYR A 133 -4.29 -18.78 0.33
CA TYR A 133 -4.24 -17.34 0.03
C TYR A 133 -5.53 -16.84 -0.63
N ARG A 134 -6.15 -17.66 -1.50
CA ARG A 134 -7.47 -17.35 -2.05
C ARG A 134 -8.53 -17.26 -0.94
N ALA A 135 -8.55 -18.21 -0.01
CA ALA A 135 -9.46 -18.18 1.13
C ALA A 135 -9.22 -16.95 2.04
N GLU A 136 -7.96 -16.59 2.28
CA GLU A 136 -7.60 -15.39 3.06
C GLU A 136 -8.08 -14.10 2.38
N GLY A 137 -7.81 -13.94 1.08
CA GLY A 137 -8.26 -12.79 0.29
C GLY A 137 -9.79 -12.67 0.28
N ARG A 138 -10.49 -13.79 0.08
CA ARG A 138 -11.95 -13.85 0.13
C ARG A 138 -12.49 -13.44 1.49
N ALA A 139 -11.94 -13.99 2.57
CA ALA A 139 -12.39 -13.70 3.93
C ALA A 139 -12.17 -12.21 4.30
N LEU A 140 -11.02 -11.63 3.95
CA LEU A 140 -10.73 -10.23 4.21
C LEU A 140 -11.65 -9.30 3.40
N ALA A 141 -11.87 -9.60 2.12
CA ALA A 141 -12.75 -8.81 1.26
C ALA A 141 -14.21 -8.81 1.74
N LEU A 142 -14.72 -9.94 2.23
CA LEU A 142 -16.07 -10.02 2.83
C LEU A 142 -16.19 -9.16 4.08
N ARG A 143 -15.12 -9.01 4.88
CA ARG A 143 -15.11 -8.08 6.02
C ARG A 143 -15.07 -6.63 5.57
N VAL A 144 -14.22 -6.32 4.58
CA VAL A 144 -14.17 -4.98 3.95
C VAL A 144 -15.53 -4.55 3.40
N ALA A 145 -16.27 -5.46 2.75
CA ALA A 145 -17.61 -5.17 2.25
C ALA A 145 -18.62 -4.79 3.35
N ARG A 146 -18.37 -5.20 4.60
CA ARG A 146 -19.20 -4.87 5.77
C ARG A 146 -18.75 -3.60 6.49
N LEU A 147 -17.53 -3.10 6.25
CA LEU A 147 -17.01 -1.87 6.87
C LEU A 147 -17.97 -0.68 6.72
N PRO A 148 -18.57 -0.38 5.55
CA PRO A 148 -19.48 0.75 5.43
C PRO A 148 -20.70 0.65 6.35
N GLN A 149 -21.21 -0.56 6.62
CA GLN A 149 -22.33 -0.78 7.55
C GLN A 149 -21.89 -0.59 9.00
N GLN A 150 -20.67 -1.02 9.35
CA GLN A 150 -20.09 -0.82 10.68
C GLN A 150 -19.76 0.65 10.97
N LEU A 151 -19.48 1.43 9.92
CA LEU A 151 -19.14 2.85 9.98
C LEU A 151 -20.33 3.77 9.65
N ALA A 152 -21.46 3.23 9.18
CA ALA A 152 -22.63 4.01 8.81
C ALA A 152 -23.17 4.77 10.03
N GLY A 153 -23.32 6.10 9.88
CA GLY A 153 -23.76 6.99 10.97
C GLY A 153 -22.66 7.41 11.94
N ARG A 154 -21.42 6.93 11.75
CA ARG A 154 -20.23 7.39 12.50
C ARG A 154 -19.40 8.28 11.59
N ALA A 155 -19.61 9.59 11.67
CA ALA A 155 -18.53 10.50 11.27
C ALA A 155 -17.43 10.29 12.30
N LEU A 156 -16.44 9.43 11.98
CA LEU A 156 -15.37 9.11 12.91
C LEU A 156 -14.67 10.41 13.28
N LEU A 157 -15.02 10.94 14.45
CA LEU A 157 -14.28 12.03 15.04
C LEU A 157 -12.86 11.49 15.29
N LEU A 158 -11.85 12.36 15.19
CA LEU A 158 -10.44 11.97 15.38
C LEU A 158 -10.21 11.16 16.67
N GLY A 159 -10.98 11.43 17.73
CA GLY A 159 -10.96 10.66 18.98
C GLY A 159 -11.55 9.25 18.89
N GLU A 160 -12.58 9.03 18.07
CA GLU A 160 -13.18 7.71 17.86
C GLU A 160 -12.27 6.83 16.99
N ALA A 161 -11.65 7.41 15.96
CA ALA A 161 -10.62 6.74 15.18
C ALA A 161 -9.42 6.33 16.07
N ALA A 162 -8.98 7.22 16.97
CA ALA A 162 -7.91 6.92 17.92
C ALA A 162 -8.30 5.80 18.92
N ALA A 163 -9.53 5.80 19.42
CA ALA A 163 -10.03 4.76 20.32
C ALA A 163 -10.17 3.40 19.62
N MET A 164 -10.63 3.37 18.36
CA MET A 164 -10.69 2.16 17.55
C MET A 164 -9.30 1.59 17.26
N LEU A 165 -8.31 2.46 17.04
CA LEU A 165 -6.91 2.05 16.87
C LEU A 165 -6.23 1.61 18.18
N ALA A 166 -6.81 1.94 19.33
CA ALA A 166 -6.36 1.50 20.65
C ALA A 166 -7.05 0.21 21.15
N ALA A 167 -8.07 -0.28 20.43
CA ALA A 167 -8.79 -1.49 20.78
C ALA A 167 -7.93 -2.76 20.57
N PRO A 168 -8.20 -3.88 21.28
CA PRO A 168 -7.49 -5.15 21.10
C PRO A 168 -7.53 -5.67 19.65
N ASP A 169 -8.59 -5.29 18.93
CA ASP A 169 -8.91 -5.75 17.58
C ASP A 169 -8.34 -4.82 16.50
N ALA A 170 -7.60 -3.77 16.89
CA ALA A 170 -7.12 -2.72 16.00
C ALA A 170 -6.32 -3.27 14.81
N ALA A 171 -5.56 -4.34 15.01
CA ALA A 171 -4.80 -5.00 13.94
C ALA A 171 -5.70 -5.57 12.83
N ALA A 172 -6.83 -6.18 13.20
CA ALA A 172 -7.79 -6.72 12.22
C ALA A 172 -8.48 -5.60 11.44
N LEU A 173 -8.89 -4.54 12.14
CA LEU A 173 -9.46 -3.35 11.52
C LEU A 173 -8.47 -2.65 10.57
N LEU A 174 -7.21 -2.52 10.95
CA LEU A 174 -6.16 -1.94 10.11
C LEU A 174 -5.96 -2.73 8.81
N ARG A 175 -6.01 -4.06 8.86
CA ARG A 175 -5.98 -4.92 7.66
C ARG A 175 -7.14 -4.62 6.72
N GLU A 176 -8.34 -4.46 7.27
CA GLU A 176 -9.54 -4.19 6.50
C GLU A 176 -9.50 -2.79 5.88
N LEU A 177 -9.11 -1.78 6.66
CA LEU A 177 -8.92 -0.41 6.18
C LEU A 177 -7.84 -0.34 5.09
N GLN A 178 -6.73 -1.08 5.24
CA GLN A 178 -5.67 -1.14 4.25
C GLN A 178 -6.18 -1.77 2.94
N LEU A 179 -6.88 -2.91 2.99
CA LEU A 179 -7.47 -3.50 1.78
C LEU A 179 -8.52 -2.57 1.16
N ALA A 180 -9.36 -1.91 1.97
CA ALA A 180 -10.33 -0.94 1.47
C ALA A 180 -9.65 0.23 0.74
N ALA A 181 -8.54 0.75 1.28
CA ALA A 181 -7.74 1.79 0.65
C ALA A 181 -7.13 1.33 -0.67
N LEU A 182 -6.58 0.11 -0.72
CA LEU A 182 -6.05 -0.51 -1.93
C LEU A 182 -7.14 -0.66 -3.00
N LEU A 183 -8.34 -1.12 -2.62
CA LEU A 183 -9.48 -1.27 -3.53
C LEU A 183 -10.03 0.09 -4.01
N GLY A 184 -10.02 1.11 -3.15
CA GLY A 184 -10.37 2.48 -3.53
C GLY A 184 -9.38 3.07 -4.53
N ALA A 185 -8.08 2.86 -4.30
CA ALA A 185 -7.02 3.18 -5.24
C ALA A 185 -7.07 2.31 -6.51
N ALA A 186 -7.73 1.16 -6.45
CA ALA A 186 -7.86 0.22 -7.56
C ALA A 186 -9.02 0.53 -8.53
N ARG A 187 -9.86 1.53 -8.24
CA ARG A 187 -11.02 1.84 -9.12
C ARG A 187 -10.57 2.45 -10.46
N PRO A 188 -11.02 1.91 -11.61
CA PRO A 188 -10.77 2.48 -12.93
C PRO A 188 -11.37 3.89 -12.99
N GLY A 189 -10.52 4.91 -13.01
CA GLY A 189 -10.91 6.31 -12.85
C GLY A 189 -9.97 7.06 -11.92
N SER A 190 -9.55 6.43 -10.82
CA SER A 190 -8.56 7.02 -9.89
C SER A 190 -7.14 7.06 -10.46
N LEU A 191 -6.83 6.19 -11.43
CA LEU A 191 -5.57 6.20 -12.20
C LEU A 191 -5.68 6.95 -13.54
N ARG A 192 -6.88 7.03 -14.13
CA ARG A 192 -7.11 7.75 -15.41
C ARG A 192 -7.26 9.25 -15.21
N SER A 193 -7.86 9.72 -14.10
CA SER A 193 -7.94 11.16 -13.77
C SER A 193 -6.61 11.77 -13.30
N ARG A 194 -5.49 11.05 -13.47
CA ARG A 194 -4.16 11.45 -12.97
C ARG A 194 -3.12 11.55 -14.09
N VAL A 195 -3.55 11.43 -15.34
CA VAL A 195 -2.71 11.55 -16.55
C VAL A 195 -3.19 12.67 -17.47
N ASP A 196 -4.31 13.32 -17.14
CA ASP A 196 -4.81 14.51 -17.85
C ASP A 196 -4.55 15.79 -17.04
#